data_AF-A0A3M0ZZT9-F1
#
_entry.id   AF-A0A3M0ZZT9-F1
#
_cell.length_a   1.000
_cell.length_b   1.000
_cell.length_c   1.000
_cell.angle_alpha   90.00
_cell.angle_beta   90.00
_cell.angle_gamma   90.00
#
_symmetry.space_group_name_H-M   'P 1'
#
loop_
_entity.id
_entity.type
_entity.pdbx_description
1 polymer ?
#
loop_
_entity_poly.entity_id
_entity_poly.type
_entity_poly.pdbx_seq_one_letter_code
_entity_poly.pdbx_strand_id
1 'polypeptide(L)' 'MRVRFARALLAIFLLLPAPAWAETLVVGNKEADSVGFIDLARGEMIVTRPTGEGPHEVAV' A
#
# COMPACT_ATOMS: atom_id res chain seq x y z
N MET A 1 -10.28 -40.87 12.43
CA MET A 1 -9.04 -40.21 11.97
C MET A 1 -9.29 -39.09 10.94
N ARG A 2 -10.16 -39.29 9.93
CA ARG A 2 -10.44 -38.33 8.83
C ARG A 2 -10.90 -36.91 9.28
N VAL A 3 -11.77 -36.82 10.27
CA VAL A 3 -12.33 -35.52 10.74
C VAL A 3 -11.32 -34.65 11.50
N ARG A 4 -10.32 -35.27 12.13
CA ARG A 4 -9.25 -34.54 12.85
C ARG A 4 -8.28 -33.88 11.86
N PHE A 5 -7.98 -34.56 10.76
CA PHE A 5 -7.18 -34.01 9.66
C PHE A 5 -7.87 -32.83 8.98
N ALA A 6 -9.17 -32.95 8.68
CA ALA A 6 -9.93 -31.85 8.08
C ALA A 6 -9.97 -30.59 8.98
N ARG A 7 -10.10 -30.78 10.29
CA ARG A 7 -10.07 -29.68 11.28
C ARG A 7 -8.69 -29.02 11.39
N ALA A 8 -7.62 -29.80 11.33
CA ALA A 8 -6.26 -29.28 11.33
C ALA A 8 -5.98 -28.42 10.08
N LEU A 9 -6.43 -28.86 8.90
CA LEU A 9 -6.29 -28.11 7.66
C LEU A 9 -7.08 -26.79 7.67
N LEU A 10 -8.31 -26.80 8.20
CA LEU A 10 -9.12 -25.59 8.35
C LEU A 10 -8.47 -24.59 9.32
N ALA A 11 -7.93 -25.06 10.45
CA ALA A 11 -7.23 -24.21 11.41
C ALA A 11 -5.98 -23.56 10.80
N ILE A 12 -5.22 -24.31 9.99
CA ILE A 12 -4.07 -23.76 9.25
C ILE A 12 -4.52 -22.71 8.23
N PHE A 13 -5.62 -22.95 7.52
CA PHE A 13 -6.14 -22.02 6.52
C PHE A 13 -6.60 -20.69 7.15
N LEU A 14 -7.20 -20.74 8.35
CA LEU A 14 -7.62 -19.54 9.09
C LEU A 14 -6.46 -18.74 9.70
N LEU A 15 -5.27 -19.31 9.79
CA LEU A 15 -4.06 -18.63 10.24
C LEU A 15 -3.32 -17.90 9.11
N LEU A 16 -3.76 -18.04 7.85
CA LEU A 16 -3.16 -17.33 6.73
C LEU A 16 -3.51 -15.84 6.83
N PRO A 17 -2.50 -14.93 6.75
CA PRO A 17 -2.78 -13.50 6.71
C PRO A 17 -3.60 -13.17 5.46
N ALA A 18 -4.61 -12.33 5.62
CA ALA A 18 -5.37 -11.81 4.49
C ALA A 18 -4.45 -10.96 3.58
N PRO A 19 -4.68 -10.95 2.27
CA PRO A 19 -3.97 -10.06 1.37
C PRO A 19 -4.23 -8.60 1.80
N ALA A 20 -3.18 -7.89 2.17
CA ALA A 20 -3.24 -6.45 2.41
C ALA A 20 -3.07 -5.71 1.08
N TRP A 21 -4.03 -4.86 0.74
CA TRP A 21 -3.92 -3.97 -0.40
C TRP A 21 -3.14 -2.74 0.05
N ALA A 22 -1.94 -2.56 -0.50
CA ALA A 22 -1.16 -1.35 -0.24
C ALA A 22 -1.78 -0.20 -1.03
N GLU A 23 -2.24 0.83 -0.32
CA GLU A 23 -2.75 2.06 -0.93
C GLU A 23 -1.66 3.14 -0.86
N THR A 24 -1.36 3.73 -2.01
CA THR A 24 -0.37 4.80 -2.13
C THR A 24 -1.08 6.08 -2.57
N LEU A 25 -0.93 7.14 -1.79
CA LEU A 25 -1.33 8.48 -2.22
C LEU A 25 -0.17 9.14 -2.98
N VAL A 26 -0.45 9.62 -4.18
CA VAL A 26 0.49 10.37 -5.03
C VAL A 26 0.14 11.85 -4.96
N VAL A 27 1.09 12.69 -4.57
CA VAL A 27 0.89 14.14 -4.35
C VAL A 27 1.86 14.94 -5.20
N GLY A 28 1.35 15.76 -6.11
CA GLY A 28 2.13 16.81 -6.77
C GLY A 28 2.34 17.99 -5.82
N ASN A 29 3.58 18.22 -5.38
CA ASN A 29 3.96 19.33 -4.51
C ASN A 29 4.30 20.55 -5.37
N LYS A 30 3.28 21.37 -5.67
CA LYS A 30 3.40 22.51 -6.59
C LYS A 30 4.59 23.43 -6.28
N GLU A 31 4.69 23.96 -5.07
CA GLU A 31 5.74 24.93 -4.70
C GLU A 31 7.13 24.30 -4.53
N ALA A 32 7.22 22.97 -4.52
CA ALA A 32 8.46 22.23 -4.25
C ALA A 32 8.95 21.43 -5.46
N ASP A 33 8.35 21.63 -6.64
CA ASP A 33 8.73 21.00 -7.91
C ASP A 33 9.01 19.50 -7.78
N SER A 34 8.14 18.81 -7.06
CA SER A 34 8.32 17.40 -6.73
C SER A 34 7.00 16.63 -6.66
N VAL A 35 7.10 15.31 -6.71
CA VAL A 35 6.02 14.38 -6.41
C VAL A 35 6.38 13.54 -5.19
N GLY A 36 5.45 13.46 -4.24
CA GLY A 36 5.55 12.62 -3.06
C GLY A 36 4.68 11.37 -3.16
N PHE A 37 5.14 10.27 -2.59
CA PHE A 37 4.39 9.03 -2.45
C PHE A 37 4.25 8.68 -0.97
N ILE A 38 3.01 8.54 -0.52
CA ILE A 38 2.65 8.33 0.89
C ILE A 38 2.02 6.96 1.03
N ASP A 39 2.51 6.17 1.99
CA ASP A 39 1.86 4.93 2.44
C ASP A 39 0.66 5.32 3.28
N LEU A 40 -0.56 5.04 2.80
CA LEU A 40 -1.77 5.42 3.52
C LEU A 40 -2.01 4.58 4.80
N ALA A 41 -1.47 3.37 4.88
CA ALA A 41 -1.61 2.55 6.07
C ALA A 41 -0.71 3.05 7.21
N ARG A 42 0.47 3.59 6.88
CA ARG A 42 1.40 4.18 7.85
C ARG A 42 1.18 5.69 8.07
N GLY A 43 0.58 6.37 7.11
CA GLY A 43 0.49 7.84 7.09
C GLY A 43 1.85 8.52 6.87
N GLU A 44 2.78 7.82 6.22
CA GLU A 44 4.17 8.25 6.11
C GLU A 44 4.58 8.47 4.65
N MET A 45 5.38 9.51 4.40
CA MET A 45 6.01 9.74 3.10
C MET A 45 7.11 8.71 2.88
N ILE A 46 6.90 7.84 1.90
CA ILE A 46 7.87 6.79 1.54
C ILE A 46 9.00 7.41 0.72
N VAL A 47 8.64 8.28 -0.22
CA VAL A 47 9.60 8.82 -1.18
C VAL A 47 9.15 10.15 -1.79
N THR A 48 10.11 11.01 -2.09
CA THR A 48 9.95 12.23 -2.88
C THR A 48 10.85 12.16 -4.11
N ARG A 49 10.33 12.61 -5.25
CA ARG A 49 11.05 12.68 -6.52
C ARG A 49 10.89 14.06 -7.15
N PRO A 50 11.93 14.60 -7.79
CA PRO A 50 11.80 15.85 -8.52
C PRO A 50 10.85 15.70 -9.72
N THR A 51 10.19 16.80 -10.09
CA THR A 51 9.37 16.95 -11.30
C THR A 51 9.84 18.15 -12.12
N GLY A 52 9.04 18.60 -13.09
CA GLY A 52 9.12 19.97 -13.60
C GLY A 52 8.50 20.98 -12.61
N GLU A 53 8.56 22.26 -12.97
CA GLU A 53 8.04 23.37 -12.17
C GLU A 53 6.52 23.26 -11.96
N GLY A 54 6.06 23.39 -10.72
CA GLY A 54 4.65 23.50 -10.38
C GLY A 54 3.76 22.36 -10.87
N PRO A 55 3.97 21.09 -10.46
CA PRO A 55 3.09 19.99 -10.88
C PRO A 55 1.64 20.24 -10.46
N HIS A 56 0.72 20.21 -11.43
CA HIS A 56 -0.71 20.53 -11.26
C HIS A 56 -1.64 19.32 -11.39
N GLU A 57 -1.27 18.33 -12.19
CA GLU A 57 -2.11 17.18 -12.53
C GLU A 57 -1.35 15.89 -12.23
N VAL A 58 -2.08 14.81 -11.92
CA VAL A 58 -1.53 13.47 -11.65
C VAL A 58 -2.41 12.44 -12.35
N ALA A 59 -1.79 11.53 -13.10
CA ALA A 59 -2.44 10.35 -13.70
C ALA A 59 -1.70 9.08 -13.26
N VAL A 60 -2.45 8.04 -12.88
CA VAL A 60 -1.95 6.76 -12.35
C VAL A 60 -2.59 5.57 -13.04
#